data_AF-A0A431VYJ0-F1
#
_entry.id   AF-A0A431VYJ0-F1
#
_cell.length_a   1.000
_cell.length_b   1.000
_cell.length_c   1.000
_cell.angle_alpha   90.00
_cell.angle_beta   90.00
_cell.angle_gamma   90.00
#
_symmetry.space_group_name_H-M   'P 1'
#
loop_
_entity.id
_entity.type
_entity.pdbx_description
1 polymer ?
#
loop_
_entity_poly.entity_id
_entity_poly.type
_entity_poly.pdbx_seq_one_letter_code
_entity_poly.pdbx_strand_id
1 'polypeptide(L)'
;MHPRAFGQGKDINVNGQYVGRVIGPDRSTALLDVSVVGKDLAVTATVKSRANGGTYVVKGSRSVYRSTPVQLNLVSEFGEGSCGGFAHKYTAQVTFVEYERGSAPGTVNRSTCQSGEWQPDQQNRGQLELTRK
;
A
#
# COMPACT_ATOMS: atom_id res chain seq x y z
N MET A 1 11.52 36.54 1.70
CA MET A 1 11.40 35.08 1.53
C MET A 1 10.04 34.81 0.91
N HIS A 2 9.99 34.48 -0.38
CA HIS A 2 8.74 34.10 -1.04
C HIS A 2 8.40 32.65 -0.63
N PRO A 3 7.20 32.37 -0.10
CA PRO A 3 6.76 30.99 0.03
C PRO A 3 6.72 30.40 -1.38
N ARG A 4 7.51 29.35 -1.63
CA ARG A 4 7.35 28.54 -2.82
C ARG A 4 5.93 27.98 -2.74
N ALA A 5 5.04 28.51 -3.57
CA ALA A 5 3.80 27.84 -3.88
C ALA A 5 4.21 26.42 -4.29
N PHE A 6 3.78 25.42 -3.51
CA PHE A 6 3.74 24.06 -4.01
C PHE A 6 2.88 24.14 -5.26
N GLY A 7 3.53 24.20 -6.43
CA GLY A 7 2.83 24.19 -7.70
C GLY A 7 1.88 23.01 -7.66
N GLN A 8 0.64 23.20 -8.11
CA GLN A 8 -0.31 22.12 -8.31
C GLN A 8 0.32 21.15 -9.31
N GLY A 9 1.10 20.18 -8.81
CA GLY A 9 1.77 19.23 -9.67
C GLY A 9 0.72 18.34 -10.30
N LYS A 10 1.04 17.80 -11.48
CA LYS A 10 0.08 17.08 -12.30
C LYS A 10 -0.46 15.87 -11.55
N ASP A 11 -1.70 15.50 -11.84
CA ASP A 11 -2.24 14.24 -11.37
C ASP A 11 -1.36 13.08 -11.88
N ILE A 12 -1.03 12.14 -11.00
CA ILE A 12 -0.21 10.99 -11.33
C ILE A 12 -1.13 9.80 -11.60
N ASN A 13 -1.02 9.22 -12.79
CA ASN A 13 -1.69 7.96 -13.07
C ASN A 13 -1.01 6.83 -12.29
N VAL A 14 -1.65 6.38 -11.21
CA VAL A 14 -1.19 5.28 -10.35
C VAL A 14 -1.49 3.89 -10.93
N ASN A 15 -2.27 3.78 -12.01
CA ASN A 15 -2.65 2.49 -12.58
C ASN A 15 -1.47 1.85 -13.32
N GLY A 16 -1.26 0.56 -13.13
CA GLY A 16 -0.20 -0.18 -13.82
C GLY A 16 0.32 -1.37 -13.04
N GLN A 17 1.42 -1.92 -13.53
CA GLN A 17 2.13 -3.03 -12.89
C GLN A 17 3.39 -2.53 -12.20
N TYR A 18 3.66 -3.09 -11.03
CA TYR A 18 4.78 -2.73 -10.17
C TYR A 18 5.46 -3.98 -9.63
N VAL A 19 6.76 -3.86 -9.35
CA VAL A 19 7.48 -4.74 -8.44
C VAL A 19 7.43 -4.09 -7.07
N GLY A 20 6.84 -4.78 -6.11
CA GLY A 20 6.85 -4.36 -4.71
C GLY A 20 7.99 -5.00 -3.95
N ARG A 21 8.63 -4.25 -3.06
CA ARG A 21 9.61 -4.75 -2.09
C ARG A 21 9.18 -4.35 -0.70
N VAL A 22 8.91 -5.33 0.15
CA VAL A 22 8.68 -5.10 1.59
C VAL A 22 10.00 -5.31 2.31
N ILE A 23 10.37 -4.38 3.18
CA ILE A 23 11.56 -4.43 4.02
C ILE A 23 11.09 -4.49 5.48
N GLY A 24 11.27 -5.64 6.12
CA GLY A 24 10.92 -5.88 7.51
C GLY A 24 11.88 -5.21 8.51
N PRO A 25 11.53 -5.14 9.79
CA PRO A 25 12.35 -4.53 10.85
C PRO A 25 13.69 -5.22 11.05
N ASP A 26 13.78 -6.52 10.74
CA ASP A 26 15.00 -7.34 10.74
C ASP A 26 15.83 -7.20 9.44
N ARG A 27 15.44 -6.29 8.54
CA ARG A 27 15.98 -6.12 7.19
C ARG A 27 15.74 -7.29 6.25
N SER A 28 14.88 -8.25 6.62
CA SER A 28 14.38 -9.24 5.67
C SER A 28 13.62 -8.54 4.55
N THR A 29 13.74 -9.05 3.33
CA THR A 29 13.06 -8.48 2.17
C THR A 29 12.17 -9.50 1.48
N ALA A 30 10.95 -9.09 1.13
CA ALA A 30 10.04 -9.89 0.32
C ALA A 30 9.68 -9.16 -0.98
N LEU A 31 9.68 -9.89 -2.09
CA LEU A 31 9.29 -9.37 -3.40
C LEU A 31 7.84 -9.72 -3.75
N LEU A 32 7.17 -8.75 -4.35
CA LEU A 32 5.77 -8.78 -4.73
C LEU A 32 5.62 -8.39 -6.21
N ASP A 33 4.70 -9.04 -6.92
CA ASP A 33 4.16 -8.52 -8.16
C ASP A 33 2.83 -7.82 -7.86
N VAL A 34 2.73 -6.53 -8.16
CA VAL A 34 1.58 -5.71 -7.80
C VAL A 34 0.94 -5.15 -9.06
N SER A 35 -0.37 -5.31 -9.21
CA SER A 35 -1.17 -4.67 -10.25
C SER A 35 -2.15 -3.71 -9.60
N VAL A 36 -2.09 -2.43 -9.94
CA VAL A 36 -2.94 -1.38 -9.38
C VAL A 36 -3.94 -0.91 -10.44
N VAL A 37 -5.22 -0.93 -10.08
CA VAL A 37 -6.32 -0.40 -10.88
C VAL A 37 -7.12 0.58 -10.02
N GLY A 38 -7.08 1.84 -10.40
CA GLY A 38 -7.86 2.92 -9.83
C GLY A 38 -9.01 3.33 -10.75
N LYS A 39 -10.18 3.54 -10.16
CA LYS A 39 -11.36 4.15 -10.79
C LYS A 39 -11.89 5.22 -9.84
N ASP A 40 -11.98 6.46 -10.33
CA ASP A 40 -12.30 7.63 -9.50
C ASP A 40 -11.36 7.73 -8.29
N LEU A 41 -11.91 7.66 -7.07
CA LEU A 41 -11.14 7.63 -5.82
C LEU A 41 -10.87 6.21 -5.31
N ALA A 42 -11.53 5.21 -5.85
CA ALA A 42 -11.38 3.83 -5.43
C ALA A 42 -10.16 3.19 -6.09
N VAL A 43 -9.39 2.42 -5.33
CA VAL A 43 -8.22 1.67 -5.81
C VAL A 43 -8.34 0.22 -5.40
N THR A 44 -8.07 -0.66 -6.36
CA THR A 44 -7.90 -2.09 -6.13
C THR A 44 -6.49 -2.48 -6.57
N ALA A 45 -5.75 -3.13 -5.68
CA ALA A 45 -4.46 -3.72 -5.97
C ALA A 45 -4.55 -5.24 -5.89
N THR A 46 -4.01 -5.94 -6.87
CA THR A 46 -3.75 -7.37 -6.78
C THR A 46 -2.28 -7.57 -6.47
N VAL A 47 -1.98 -8.25 -5.37
CA VAL A 47 -0.63 -8.47 -4.86
C VAL A 47 -0.33 -9.96 -4.91
N LYS A 48 0.68 -10.36 -5.67
CA LYS A 48 1.20 -11.73 -5.68
C LYS A 48 2.54 -11.76 -4.96
N SER A 49 2.61 -12.53 -3.88
CA SER A 49 3.86 -12.76 -3.17
C SER A 49 4.71 -13.77 -3.93
N ARG A 50 5.97 -13.42 -4.20
CA ARG A 50 6.92 -14.34 -4.83
C ARG A 50 7.46 -15.37 -3.84
N ALA A 51 7.41 -15.08 -2.54
CA ALA A 51 7.96 -15.96 -1.51
C ALA A 51 7.11 -17.23 -1.30
N ASN A 52 5.78 -17.09 -1.35
CA ASN A 52 4.85 -18.19 -1.09
C ASN A 52 3.85 -18.44 -2.23
N GLY A 53 3.92 -17.67 -3.33
CA GLY A 53 3.00 -17.77 -4.47
C GLY A 53 1.58 -17.26 -4.21
N GLY A 54 1.27 -16.82 -2.99
CA GLY A 54 -0.05 -16.36 -2.58
C GLY A 54 -0.48 -15.11 -3.34
N THR A 55 -1.77 -15.03 -3.68
CA THR A 55 -2.36 -13.87 -4.35
C THR A 55 -3.44 -13.26 -3.46
N TYR A 56 -3.37 -11.95 -3.28
CA TYR A 56 -4.22 -11.19 -2.39
C TYR A 56 -4.82 -10.01 -3.13
N VAL A 57 -6.10 -9.76 -2.91
CA VAL A 57 -6.76 -8.54 -3.38
C VAL A 57 -6.81 -7.56 -2.22
N VAL A 58 -6.29 -6.37 -2.46
CA VAL A 58 -6.21 -5.27 -1.50
C VAL A 58 -7.01 -4.11 -2.08
N LYS A 59 -7.84 -3.47 -1.26
CA LYS A 59 -8.74 -2.39 -1.71
C LYS A 59 -8.50 -1.15 -0.89
N GLY A 60 -8.83 0.00 -1.44
CA GLY A 60 -8.87 1.23 -0.67
C GLY A 60 -9.05 2.44 -1.55
N SER A 61 -8.39 3.54 -1.21
CA SER A 61 -8.64 4.83 -1.84
C SER A 61 -7.35 5.57 -2.19
N ARG A 62 -7.45 6.42 -3.21
CA ARG A 62 -6.46 7.44 -3.52
C ARG A 62 -6.84 8.79 -2.90
N SER A 63 -5.86 9.67 -2.73
CA SER A 63 -6.09 11.06 -2.31
C SER A 63 -7.04 11.81 -3.24
N VAL A 64 -7.89 12.68 -2.66
CA VAL A 64 -8.90 13.48 -3.38
C VAL A 64 -8.28 14.55 -4.25
N TYR A 65 -7.15 15.11 -3.81
CA TYR A 65 -6.40 16.09 -4.56
C TYR A 65 -5.79 15.42 -5.80
N ARG A 66 -6.23 15.82 -6.99
CA ARG A 66 -5.69 15.40 -8.30
C ARG A 66 -4.33 16.07 -8.58
N SER A 67 -3.44 16.02 -7.60
CA SER A 67 -2.12 16.62 -7.65
C SER A 67 -1.15 15.80 -6.80
N THR A 68 0.12 15.77 -7.20
CA THR A 68 1.20 15.20 -6.38
C THR A 68 1.31 15.90 -5.02
N PRO A 69 1.58 15.18 -3.92
CA PRO A 69 1.69 13.72 -3.81
C PRO A 69 0.33 13.01 -3.92
N VAL A 70 0.27 11.93 -4.70
CA VAL A 70 -0.90 11.04 -4.72
C VAL A 70 -0.68 9.93 -3.69
N GLN A 71 -1.53 9.84 -2.68
CA GLN A 71 -1.44 8.81 -1.65
C GLN A 71 -2.47 7.72 -1.90
N LEU A 72 -2.05 6.46 -1.77
CA LEU A 72 -2.92 5.29 -1.75
C LEU A 72 -3.00 4.75 -0.33
N ASN A 73 -4.20 4.57 0.20
CA ASN A 73 -4.46 3.87 1.44
C ASN A 73 -5.16 2.56 1.10
N LEU A 74 -4.55 1.43 1.44
CA LEU A 74 -4.97 0.11 1.04
C LEU A 74 -5.17 -0.77 2.28
N VAL A 75 -6.20 -1.62 2.24
CA VAL A 75 -6.58 -2.54 3.32
C VAL A 75 -6.91 -3.92 2.73
N SER A 76 -6.50 -4.97 3.43
CA SER A 76 -6.91 -6.35 3.17
C SER A 76 -7.22 -7.03 4.50
N GLU A 77 -8.35 -7.72 4.57
CA GLU A 77 -8.80 -8.46 5.75
C GLU A 77 -9.05 -9.91 5.35
N PHE A 78 -8.57 -10.87 6.15
CA PHE A 78 -8.64 -12.30 5.83
C PHE A 78 -8.50 -13.21 7.06
N GLY A 79 -8.80 -14.50 6.85
CA GLY A 79 -8.86 -15.52 7.90
C GLY A 79 -10.12 -15.35 8.76
N GLU A 80 -10.60 -16.40 9.41
CA GLU A 80 -11.80 -16.34 10.25
C GLU A 80 -11.48 -15.86 11.66
N GLY A 81 -12.16 -14.82 12.13
CA GLY A 81 -11.93 -14.25 13.47
C GLY A 81 -13.08 -13.37 13.96
N SER A 82 -12.88 -12.72 15.12
CA SER A 82 -13.94 -11.96 15.81
C SER A 82 -14.05 -10.49 15.38
N CYS A 83 -13.16 -10.00 14.50
CA CYS A 83 -13.14 -8.60 14.08
C CYS A 83 -13.89 -8.46 12.75
N GLY A 84 -15.21 -8.36 12.82
CA GLY A 84 -16.07 -8.32 11.62
C GLY A 84 -16.00 -9.61 10.80
N GLY A 85 -15.69 -10.74 11.43
CA GLY A 85 -15.49 -12.04 10.78
C GLY A 85 -14.04 -12.36 10.41
N PHE A 86 -13.09 -11.41 10.60
CA PHE A 86 -11.70 -11.57 10.18
C PHE A 86 -10.69 -11.78 11.31
N ALA A 87 -9.65 -12.58 11.05
CA ALA A 87 -8.53 -12.80 11.97
C ALA A 87 -7.32 -11.88 11.72
N HIS A 88 -7.14 -11.42 10.49
CA HIS A 88 -5.97 -10.66 10.08
C HIS A 88 -6.38 -9.43 9.26
N LYS A 89 -5.64 -8.35 9.44
CA LYS A 89 -5.75 -7.12 8.66
C LYS A 89 -4.37 -6.66 8.25
N TYR A 90 -4.20 -6.32 6.98
CA TYR A 90 -3.05 -5.58 6.49
C TYR A 90 -3.51 -4.20 6.06
N THR A 91 -2.76 -3.17 6.44
CA THR A 91 -2.90 -1.82 5.92
C THR A 91 -1.61 -1.42 5.23
N ALA A 92 -1.72 -0.75 4.08
CA ALA A 92 -0.58 -0.20 3.38
C ALA A 92 -0.87 1.23 2.96
N GLN A 93 0.12 2.10 3.12
CA GLN A 93 0.08 3.48 2.62
C GLN A 93 1.22 3.67 1.64
N VAL A 94 0.94 4.15 0.44
CA VAL A 94 1.94 4.38 -0.62
C VAL A 94 1.82 5.79 -1.15
N THR A 95 2.95 6.47 -1.34
CA THR A 95 2.99 7.85 -1.83
C THR A 95 3.67 7.93 -3.18
N PHE A 96 2.98 8.47 -4.17
CA PHE A 96 3.51 8.72 -5.51
C PHE A 96 3.84 10.21 -5.64
N VAL A 97 5.07 10.51 -6.06
CA VAL A 97 5.54 11.89 -6.31
C VAL A 97 6.05 12.03 -7.74
N GLU A 98 5.80 13.19 -8.37
CA GLU A 98 6.08 13.41 -9.79
C GLU A 98 7.57 13.24 -10.16
N TYR A 99 8.46 13.62 -9.25
CA TYR A 99 9.91 13.55 -9.47
C TYR A 99 10.50 12.15 -9.25
N GLU A 100 9.80 11.24 -8.57
CA GLU A 100 10.21 9.84 -8.42
C GLU A 100 9.51 8.97 -9.46
N ARG A 101 9.89 9.18 -10.74
CA ARG A 101 9.28 8.46 -11.86
C ARG A 101 9.43 6.96 -11.69
N GLY A 102 8.34 6.31 -11.29
CA GLY A 102 8.26 4.87 -11.17
C GLY A 102 8.78 4.32 -9.86
N SER A 103 9.02 5.13 -8.81
CA SER A 103 9.22 4.63 -7.45
C SER A 103 8.20 5.29 -6.52
N ALA A 104 7.59 4.51 -5.64
CA ALA A 104 6.62 5.01 -4.67
C ALA A 104 6.91 4.37 -3.30
N PRO A 105 7.47 5.14 -2.35
CA PRO A 105 7.69 4.66 -0.99
C PRO A 105 6.38 4.57 -0.23
N GLY A 106 6.39 3.72 0.78
CA GLY A 106 5.22 3.43 1.59
C GLY A 106 5.55 2.64 2.84
N THR A 107 4.49 2.29 3.56
CA THR A 107 4.56 1.43 4.74
C THR A 107 3.50 0.34 4.64
N VAL A 108 3.79 -0.81 5.24
CA VAL A 108 2.83 -1.90 5.44
C VAL A 108 2.79 -2.24 6.91
N ASN A 109 1.59 -2.41 7.45
CA ASN A 109 1.36 -2.84 8.82
C ASN A 109 0.40 -4.02 8.82
N ARG A 110 0.69 -5.03 9.62
CA ARG A 110 -0.24 -6.11 9.93
C ARG A 110 -0.85 -5.88 11.31
N SER A 111 -2.09 -6.29 11.45
CA SER A 111 -2.77 -6.44 12.73
C SER A 111 -3.44 -7.81 12.79
N THR A 112 -3.52 -8.37 13.99
CA THR A 112 -4.24 -9.61 14.29
C THR A 112 -5.43 -9.28 15.17
N CYS A 113 -6.57 -9.92 14.91
CA CYS A 113 -7.73 -9.78 15.76
C CYS A 113 -7.51 -10.57 17.06
N GLN A 114 -7.63 -9.90 18.20
CA GLN A 114 -7.60 -10.52 19.52
C GLN A 114 -8.76 -9.96 20.35
N SER A 115 -9.61 -10.84 20.89
CA SER A 115 -10.75 -10.47 21.73
C SER A 115 -11.66 -9.40 21.12
N GLY A 116 -11.87 -9.44 19.80
CA GLY A 116 -12.71 -8.47 19.07
C GLY A 116 -12.01 -7.18 18.67
N GLU A 117 -10.73 -7.01 18.98
CA GLU A 117 -9.96 -5.80 18.67
C GLU A 117 -8.75 -6.08 17.78
N TRP A 118 -8.39 -5.09 16.95
CA TRP A 118 -7.21 -5.18 16.10
C TRP A 118 -5.95 -4.82 16.89
N GLN A 119 -5.11 -5.82 17.13
CA GLN A 119 -3.81 -5.64 17.79
C GLN A 119 -2.69 -5.54 16.75
N PRO A 120 -1.81 -4.53 16.82
CA PRO A 120 -0.73 -4.35 15.86
C PRO A 120 0.31 -5.46 16.00
N ASP A 121 0.66 -6.09 14.89
CA ASP A 121 1.73 -7.08 14.82
C ASP A 121 3.07 -6.34 14.63
N GLN A 122 3.93 -6.41 15.64
CA GLN A 122 5.21 -5.71 15.64
C GLN A 122 6.25 -6.36 14.72
N GLN A 123 6.06 -7.63 14.34
CA GLN A 123 6.99 -8.41 13.52
C GLN A 123 6.67 -8.32 12.02
N ASN A 124 5.39 -8.25 11.66
CA ASN A 124 4.93 -8.27 10.27
C ASN A 124 4.54 -6.87 9.76
N ARG A 125 5.48 -5.94 9.87
CA ARG A 125 5.36 -4.56 9.36
C ARG A 125 6.64 -4.17 8.65
N GLY A 126 6.62 -3.08 7.89
CA GLY A 126 7.84 -2.65 7.21
C GLY A 126 7.67 -1.48 6.27
N GLN A 127 8.79 -1.11 5.65
CA GLN A 127 8.79 -0.20 4.51
C GLN A 127 8.33 -0.96 3.27
N LEU A 128 7.49 -0.31 2.48
CA LEU A 128 7.08 -0.79 1.16
C LEU A 128 7.69 0.13 0.12
N GLU A 129 8.26 -0.45 -0.91
CA GLU A 129 8.69 0.26 -2.11
C GLU A 129 7.98 -0.34 -3.30
N LEU A 130 7.29 0.47 -4.10
CA LEU A 130 6.73 0.04 -5.37
C LEU A 130 7.53 0.66 -6.51
N THR A 131 8.09 -0.19 -7.37
CA THR A 131 8.77 0.24 -8.59
C THR A 131 7.93 -0.14 -9.81
N ARG A 132 7.58 0.84 -10.66
CA ARG A 132 6.79 0.58 -11.89
C ARG A 132 7.61 -0.28 -12.86
N LYS A 133 6.94 -1.24 -13.50
CA LYS A 133 7.49 -2.07 -14.57
C LYS A 133 7.51 -1.34 -15.91
#